data_AF-A0A5C8A0P0-F1
#
_entry.id   AF-A0A5C8A0P0-F1
#
_cell.length_a   1.000
_cell.length_b   1.000
_cell.length_c   1.000
_cell.angle_alpha   90.00
_cell.angle_beta   90.00
_cell.angle_gamma   90.00
#
_symmetry.space_group_name_H-M   'P 1'
#
loop_
_entity.id
_entity.type
_entity.pdbx_description
1 polymer ?
#
loop_
_entity_poly.entity_id
_entity_poly.type
_entity_poly.pdbx_seq_one_letter_code
_entity_poly.pdbx_strand_id
1 'polypeptide(L)'
;MRYTTARLSLTATLSLVLVNATAQGGISHAPHHPFTAAPKGGDRVLLNQYCAPSYTVGPADGDLIDGVQFGTINYQGSGDNGGTGYTDLSYEGVLFAMELVAGNSYFLNLTSGPYQPPNGAFEHYKVWIDFDHDLVFEPGEEVLNAQTNAPYYSFGVSVTIPVDAAAGYTGMRVRNVYNDASFTPCSSHNYGETEDYTVLIQNGLPCIPLSWFGGHDGDYASAVTVGDLAYTQASTPVHGYTSRMDLGTHLRRGTTNAMQIVSGPYASDYFIVWADWNHDGDFDDADEMIDYAQINAAFTPHNTVLSVPDHALVGYT
;
A
#
# COMPACT_ATOMS: atom_id res chain seq x y z
N MET A 1 -12.54 -27.37 53.29
CA MET A 1 -11.79 -26.39 52.48
C MET A 1 -11.48 -27.03 51.15
N ARG A 2 -12.22 -26.66 50.10
CA ARG A 2 -11.96 -27.10 48.72
C ARG A 2 -11.05 -26.04 48.09
N TYR A 3 -9.84 -26.42 47.68
CA TYR A 3 -8.99 -25.58 46.86
C TYR A 3 -9.51 -25.63 45.43
N THR A 4 -10.09 -24.53 44.97
CA THR A 4 -10.39 -24.27 43.56
C THR A 4 -9.07 -23.92 42.88
N THR A 5 -8.56 -24.80 42.02
CA THR A 5 -7.49 -24.49 41.07
C THR A 5 -7.97 -23.38 40.13
N ALA A 6 -7.43 -22.18 40.32
CA ALA A 6 -7.55 -21.09 39.36
C ALA A 6 -6.80 -21.52 38.08
N ARG A 7 -7.55 -21.75 37.00
CA ARG A 7 -6.96 -21.90 35.67
C ARG A 7 -6.62 -20.51 35.17
N LEU A 8 -5.33 -20.20 35.16
CA LEU A 8 -4.76 -19.01 34.55
C LEU A 8 -5.02 -19.10 33.04
N SER A 9 -5.92 -18.27 32.54
CA SER A 9 -6.27 -18.14 31.13
C SER A 9 -5.23 -17.23 30.47
N LEU A 10 -4.24 -17.81 29.78
CA LEU A 10 -3.25 -17.06 29.00
C LEU A 10 -3.72 -16.99 27.53
N THR A 11 -3.75 -15.78 26.98
CA THR A 11 -4.39 -15.39 25.72
C THR A 11 -3.38 -15.13 24.63
N ALA A 12 -3.59 -15.72 23.44
CA ALA A 12 -2.98 -15.25 22.21
C ALA A 12 -4.05 -14.94 21.16
N THR A 13 -3.83 -13.91 20.36
CA THR A 13 -4.72 -13.42 19.31
C THR A 13 -3.90 -13.30 18.04
N LEU A 14 -4.38 -13.90 16.96
CA LEU A 14 -3.66 -14.07 15.70
C LEU A 14 -4.11 -13.04 14.65
N SER A 15 -3.17 -12.27 14.12
CA SER A 15 -3.31 -11.47 12.91
C SER A 15 -2.95 -12.30 11.67
N LEU A 16 -3.86 -12.43 10.72
CA LEU A 16 -3.63 -13.23 9.51
C LEU A 16 -3.17 -12.35 8.34
N VAL A 17 -1.98 -12.64 7.79
CA VAL A 17 -1.50 -12.08 6.52
C VAL A 17 -1.77 -13.10 5.41
N LEU A 18 -2.65 -12.74 4.47
CA LEU A 18 -2.91 -13.53 3.26
C LEU A 18 -2.08 -12.96 2.12
N VAL A 19 -1.10 -13.72 1.65
CA VAL A 19 -0.29 -13.35 0.49
C VAL A 19 -0.53 -14.39 -0.61
N ASN A 20 -0.89 -13.93 -1.82
CA ASN A 20 -0.91 -14.79 -3.00
C ASN A 20 0.54 -15.04 -3.40
N ALA A 21 1.02 -16.28 -3.29
CA ALA A 21 2.42 -16.65 -3.48
C ALA A 21 2.59 -17.59 -4.66
N THR A 22 3.42 -17.23 -5.64
CA THR A 22 3.91 -18.21 -6.61
C THR A 22 5.16 -18.89 -6.05
N ALA A 23 5.21 -20.20 -6.17
CA ALA A 23 6.39 -20.98 -5.82
C ALA A 23 7.56 -20.56 -6.70
N GLN A 24 8.54 -19.83 -6.16
CA GLN A 24 10.00 -20.04 -6.25
C GLN A 24 10.70 -19.06 -5.30
N GLY A 25 11.69 -19.54 -4.55
CA GLY A 25 12.44 -18.74 -3.58
C GLY A 25 12.97 -17.44 -4.20
N GLY A 26 12.48 -16.32 -3.68
CA GLY A 26 12.70 -14.99 -4.21
C GLY A 26 11.37 -14.26 -4.28
N ILE A 27 11.14 -13.34 -3.35
CA ILE A 27 10.03 -12.39 -3.37
C ILE A 27 10.17 -11.50 -4.61
N SER A 28 9.64 -11.97 -5.75
CA SER A 28 9.40 -11.19 -6.97
C SER A 28 8.31 -11.88 -7.79
N HIS A 29 7.11 -11.31 -7.82
CA HIS A 29 5.95 -11.89 -8.51
C HIS A 29 5.76 -11.30 -9.92
N ALA A 30 6.58 -11.71 -10.88
CA ALA A 30 6.32 -11.34 -12.27
C ALA A 30 5.06 -12.06 -12.81
N PRO A 31 4.15 -11.38 -13.53
CA PRO A 31 2.92 -11.98 -14.03
C PRO A 31 3.17 -12.91 -15.23
N HIS A 32 2.35 -13.97 -15.29
CA HIS A 32 2.26 -14.93 -16.40
C HIS A 32 1.40 -14.41 -17.59
N HIS A 33 1.28 -13.09 -17.78
CA HIS A 33 0.49 -12.48 -18.86
C HIS A 33 1.36 -11.97 -20.03
N PRO A 34 0.96 -12.21 -21.30
CA PRO A 34 1.37 -11.37 -22.42
C PRO A 34 0.67 -10.01 -22.32
N PHE A 35 1.46 -8.95 -22.26
CA PHE A 35 1.01 -7.55 -22.22
C PHE A 35 0.38 -7.12 -23.56
N THR A 36 -0.92 -7.37 -23.73
CA THR A 36 -1.69 -6.77 -24.83
C THR A 36 -3.14 -6.50 -24.41
N ALA A 37 -3.37 -5.55 -23.51
CA ALA A 37 -4.63 -4.83 -23.43
C ALA A 37 -4.43 -3.50 -22.67
N ALA A 38 -4.97 -2.42 -23.22
CA ALA A 38 -5.04 -1.10 -22.61
C ALA A 38 -5.67 -1.15 -21.19
N PRO A 39 -5.46 -0.14 -20.33
CA PRO A 39 -6.01 -0.13 -18.98
C PRO A 39 -7.53 -0.19 -19.09
N LYS A 40 -8.12 -1.27 -18.55
CA LYS A 40 -9.56 -1.41 -18.48
C LYS A 40 -10.04 -0.53 -17.33
N GLY A 41 -10.52 0.66 -17.67
CA GLY A 41 -11.30 1.50 -16.76
C GLY A 41 -12.50 0.70 -16.22
N GLY A 42 -12.58 0.64 -14.90
CA GLY A 42 -13.63 -0.04 -14.15
C GLY A 42 -13.18 -0.25 -12.71
N ASP A 43 -13.65 0.61 -11.81
CA ASP A 43 -13.60 0.49 -10.35
C ASP A 43 -12.21 0.50 -9.68
N ARG A 44 -11.52 1.65 -9.77
CA ARG A 44 -10.53 2.07 -8.75
C ARG A 44 -11.26 2.79 -7.62
N VAL A 45 -11.38 2.18 -6.45
CA VAL A 45 -11.87 2.89 -5.25
C VAL A 45 -11.05 2.52 -4.02
N LEU A 46 -9.88 3.13 -3.84
CA LEU A 46 -9.35 3.59 -2.54
C LEU A 46 -8.48 4.88 -2.68
N LEU A 47 -8.80 5.77 -3.64
CA LEU A 47 -8.35 7.20 -3.64
C LEU A 47 -9.50 8.22 -3.74
N ASN A 48 -10.76 7.78 -3.89
CA ASN A 48 -11.94 8.66 -3.85
C ASN A 48 -12.22 9.24 -2.43
N GLN A 49 -11.25 9.18 -1.53
CA GLN A 49 -11.35 9.69 -0.16
C GLN A 49 -10.41 10.87 0.07
N TYR A 50 -9.24 10.90 -0.58
CA TYR A 50 -8.47 12.13 -0.69
C TYR A 50 -9.23 13.14 -1.53
N CYS A 51 -9.06 14.41 -1.21
CA CYS A 51 -9.53 15.48 -2.07
C CYS A 51 -8.84 15.41 -3.45
N ALA A 52 -9.57 15.61 -4.54
CA ALA A 52 -8.97 15.78 -5.86
C ALA A 52 -8.91 17.28 -6.23
N PRO A 53 -7.72 17.89 -6.36
CA PRO A 53 -7.64 19.25 -6.87
C PRO A 53 -8.05 19.31 -8.34
N SER A 54 -8.37 20.51 -8.81
CA SER A 54 -8.75 20.73 -10.21
C SER A 54 -7.96 21.87 -10.84
N TYR A 55 -7.73 21.74 -12.14
CA TYR A 55 -7.08 22.75 -12.97
C TYR A 55 -8.02 23.17 -14.09
N THR A 56 -8.17 24.48 -14.29
CA THR A 56 -9.04 24.98 -15.37
C THR A 56 -8.37 24.93 -16.74
N VAL A 57 -7.04 25.01 -16.78
CA VAL A 57 -6.20 24.92 -17.98
C VAL A 57 -5.28 23.70 -17.92
N GLY A 58 -4.70 23.41 -16.76
CA GLY A 58 -3.83 22.24 -16.57
C GLY A 58 -2.41 22.45 -17.10
N PRO A 59 -1.72 21.39 -17.51
CA PRO A 59 -0.28 21.37 -17.81
C PRO A 59 0.08 21.69 -19.27
N ALA A 60 -0.91 22.05 -20.11
CA ALA A 60 -0.75 22.15 -21.57
C ALA A 60 0.30 23.19 -22.04
N ASP A 61 0.64 24.16 -21.19
CA ASP A 61 1.66 25.17 -21.46
C ASP A 61 3.07 24.74 -20.98
N GLY A 62 3.19 23.56 -20.36
CA GLY A 62 4.44 23.02 -19.80
C GLY A 62 4.60 23.22 -18.29
N ASP A 63 3.56 23.71 -17.61
CA ASP A 63 3.44 23.80 -16.15
C ASP A 63 3.15 22.39 -15.59
N LEU A 64 4.17 21.53 -15.59
CA LEU A 64 4.02 20.10 -15.33
C LEU A 64 5.12 19.54 -14.43
N ILE A 65 4.90 18.32 -13.96
CA ILE A 65 5.86 17.46 -13.29
C ILE A 65 6.50 16.61 -14.40
N ASP A 66 7.78 16.83 -14.71
CA ASP A 66 8.45 16.08 -15.78
C ASP A 66 9.06 14.79 -15.26
N GLY A 67 9.31 14.68 -13.95
CA GLY A 67 9.69 13.41 -13.38
C GLY A 67 9.70 13.36 -11.87
N VAL A 68 9.48 12.16 -11.36
CA VAL A 68 9.49 11.81 -9.94
C VAL A 68 10.43 10.61 -9.74
N GLN A 69 11.37 10.78 -8.82
CA GLN A 69 12.29 9.73 -8.37
C GLN A 69 12.27 9.66 -6.85
N PHE A 70 11.76 8.56 -6.29
CA PHE A 70 11.68 8.37 -4.85
C PHE A 70 11.55 6.88 -4.51
N GLY A 71 12.48 6.36 -3.70
CA GLY A 71 12.55 4.91 -3.46
C GLY A 71 12.73 4.13 -4.77
N THR A 72 11.78 3.25 -5.08
CA THR A 72 11.74 2.49 -6.35
C THR A 72 11.04 3.22 -7.49
N ILE A 73 10.35 4.33 -7.23
CA ILE A 73 9.75 5.16 -8.28
C ILE A 73 10.87 5.81 -9.09
N ASN A 74 10.81 5.63 -10.40
CA ASN A 74 11.66 6.30 -11.38
C ASN A 74 10.83 6.58 -12.63
N TYR A 75 9.92 7.56 -12.50
CA TYR A 75 9.03 7.97 -13.58
C TYR A 75 9.54 9.29 -14.16
N GLN A 76 10.01 9.26 -15.40
CA GLN A 76 10.59 10.40 -16.12
C GLN A 76 9.79 10.64 -17.40
N GLY A 77 9.66 11.90 -17.80
CA GLY A 77 8.69 12.33 -18.80
C GLY A 77 7.25 12.05 -18.35
N SER A 78 6.95 12.25 -17.06
CA SER A 78 5.67 11.89 -16.44
C SER A 78 4.52 12.81 -16.84
N GLY A 79 4.84 14.06 -17.17
CA GLY A 79 3.86 15.11 -17.38
C GLY A 79 2.88 14.83 -18.51
N ASP A 80 1.60 15.05 -18.22
CA ASP A 80 0.49 14.85 -19.15
C ASP A 80 0.23 16.12 -19.97
N ASN A 81 1.12 16.44 -20.90
CA ASN A 81 1.01 17.64 -21.73
C ASN A 81 -0.25 17.62 -22.63
N GLY A 82 -1.34 18.24 -22.16
CA GLY A 82 -2.67 18.21 -22.79
C GLY A 82 -3.77 17.58 -21.92
N GLY A 83 -3.41 17.09 -20.73
CA GLY A 83 -4.29 16.50 -19.73
C GLY A 83 -5.15 17.51 -18.96
N THR A 84 -5.95 16.98 -18.03
CA THR A 84 -6.82 17.76 -17.13
C THR A 84 -6.07 18.36 -15.93
N GLY A 85 -4.78 18.06 -15.77
CA GLY A 85 -3.92 18.49 -14.66
C GLY A 85 -4.05 17.66 -13.39
N TYR A 86 -4.80 16.57 -13.40
CA TYR A 86 -4.80 15.59 -12.33
C TYR A 86 -4.68 14.19 -12.91
N THR A 87 -3.64 13.48 -12.50
CA THR A 87 -3.33 12.12 -12.90
C THR A 87 -3.21 11.27 -11.65
N ASP A 88 -4.08 10.26 -11.56
CA ASP A 88 -3.98 9.24 -10.52
C ASP A 88 -3.09 8.11 -11.03
N LEU A 89 -1.81 8.14 -10.64
CA LEU A 89 -0.82 7.09 -10.96
C LEU A 89 -0.79 6.00 -9.89
N SER A 90 -1.60 6.13 -8.84
CA SER A 90 -1.71 5.09 -7.84
C SER A 90 -2.18 3.79 -8.51
N TYR A 91 -1.51 2.70 -8.20
CA TYR A 91 -1.85 1.36 -8.66
C TYR A 91 -1.77 1.13 -10.20
N GLU A 92 -1.10 1.99 -10.97
CA GLU A 92 -0.79 1.79 -12.40
C GLU A 92 0.41 0.83 -12.66
N GLY A 93 0.75 -0.02 -11.68
CA GLY A 93 1.83 -1.00 -11.77
C GLY A 93 3.15 -0.58 -11.11
N VAL A 94 4.18 -1.42 -11.28
CA VAL A 94 5.45 -1.43 -10.51
C VAL A 94 6.24 -0.12 -10.45
N LEU A 95 5.94 0.85 -11.32
CA LEU A 95 6.69 2.11 -11.44
C LEU A 95 6.17 3.22 -10.52
N PHE A 96 4.99 3.03 -9.89
CA PHE A 96 4.26 4.08 -9.18
C PHE A 96 3.98 3.75 -7.71
N ALA A 97 4.57 2.66 -7.22
CA ALA A 97 4.54 2.26 -5.82
C ALA A 97 5.96 2.12 -5.28
N MET A 98 6.15 2.42 -3.99
CA MET A 98 7.43 2.22 -3.30
C MET A 98 7.26 1.71 -1.89
N GLU A 99 8.29 1.02 -1.41
CA GLU A 99 8.41 0.60 -0.02
C GLU A 99 9.35 1.54 0.73
N LEU A 100 8.87 2.08 1.85
CA LEU A 100 9.61 2.95 2.76
C LEU A 100 9.58 2.33 4.16
N VAL A 101 10.68 2.46 4.89
CA VAL A 101 10.80 1.95 6.26
C VAL A 101 10.80 3.14 7.23
N ALA A 102 9.95 3.08 8.25
CA ALA A 102 9.87 4.07 9.32
C ALA A 102 11.24 4.30 9.97
N GLY A 103 11.60 5.55 10.23
CA GLY A 103 12.90 5.95 10.76
C GLY A 103 14.06 6.01 9.74
N ASN A 104 13.88 5.48 8.52
CA ASN A 104 14.88 5.61 7.46
C ASN A 104 14.72 6.92 6.67
N SER A 105 15.78 7.30 5.96
CA SER A 105 15.77 8.46 5.06
C SER A 105 15.98 8.03 3.61
N TYR A 106 15.24 8.68 2.71
CA TYR A 106 15.24 8.42 1.27
C TYR A 106 15.39 9.76 0.53
N PHE A 107 16.09 9.76 -0.60
CA PHE A 107 16.22 10.97 -1.41
C PHE A 107 15.08 11.06 -2.43
N LEU A 108 14.27 12.11 -2.34
CA LEU A 108 13.24 12.48 -3.32
C LEU A 108 13.85 13.47 -4.31
N ASN A 109 13.76 13.17 -5.60
CA ASN A 109 14.20 14.04 -6.68
C ASN A 109 13.05 14.26 -7.68
N LEU A 110 12.74 15.53 -7.95
CA LEU A 110 11.76 15.96 -8.95
C LEU A 110 12.47 16.62 -10.12
N THR A 111 11.88 16.51 -11.31
CA THR A 111 12.27 17.28 -12.51
C THR A 111 11.11 18.17 -12.92
N SER A 112 11.37 19.47 -13.08
CA SER A 112 10.35 20.43 -13.53
C SER A 112 10.04 20.33 -15.01
N GLY A 113 8.87 20.83 -15.41
CA GLY A 113 8.43 20.88 -16.80
C GLY A 113 9.26 21.78 -17.72
N PRO A 114 8.93 21.79 -19.03
CA PRO A 114 9.60 22.59 -20.03
C PRO A 114 9.30 24.08 -19.95
N TYR A 115 8.26 24.50 -19.21
CA TYR A 115 7.88 25.89 -19.18
C TYR A 115 8.96 26.75 -18.54
N GLN A 116 9.21 27.91 -19.15
CA GLN A 116 10.14 28.91 -18.63
C GLN A 116 9.34 30.16 -18.26
N PRO A 117 8.94 30.31 -16.98
CA PRO A 117 8.15 31.43 -16.52
C PRO A 117 8.76 32.81 -16.85
N PRO A 118 8.03 33.72 -17.52
CA PRO A 118 8.53 35.05 -17.84
C PRO A 118 8.40 36.02 -16.64
N ASN A 119 9.05 37.17 -16.74
CA ASN A 119 8.83 38.33 -15.84
C ASN A 119 9.00 38.06 -14.33
N GLY A 120 9.82 37.08 -13.96
CA GLY A 120 10.05 36.72 -12.55
C GLY A 120 8.96 35.83 -11.94
N ALA A 121 8.05 35.28 -12.76
CA ALA A 121 7.18 34.18 -12.35
C ALA A 121 8.00 32.89 -12.11
N PHE A 122 7.33 31.85 -11.61
CA PHE A 122 7.95 30.59 -11.21
C PHE A 122 6.96 29.43 -11.29
N GLU A 123 7.51 28.22 -11.38
CA GLU A 123 6.85 26.97 -11.09
C GLU A 123 7.03 26.63 -9.61
N HIS A 124 5.96 26.23 -8.93
CA HIS A 124 6.00 25.86 -7.52
C HIS A 124 5.60 24.41 -7.33
N TYR A 125 6.45 23.65 -6.65
CA TYR A 125 6.28 22.23 -6.42
C TYR A 125 6.14 21.93 -4.93
N LYS A 126 5.19 21.04 -4.59
CA LYS A 126 5.02 20.51 -3.24
C LYS A 126 4.75 19.02 -3.27
N VAL A 127 5.22 18.32 -2.23
CA VAL A 127 4.97 16.89 -2.04
C VAL A 127 4.49 16.63 -0.63
N TRP A 128 3.46 15.80 -0.50
CA TRP A 128 2.92 15.31 0.77
C TRP A 128 2.89 13.78 0.81
N ILE A 129 3.06 13.19 1.99
CA ILE A 129 2.88 11.76 2.25
C ILE A 129 2.00 11.63 3.49
N ASP A 130 0.84 10.99 3.36
CA ASP A 130 -0.09 10.75 4.46
C ASP A 130 0.52 9.67 5.39
N PHE A 131 1.16 10.10 6.47
CA PHE A 131 1.94 9.21 7.35
C PHE A 131 1.08 8.54 8.42
N ASP A 132 -0.09 9.09 8.75
CA ASP A 132 -0.97 8.56 9.79
C ASP A 132 -2.22 7.84 9.25
N HIS A 133 -2.40 7.85 7.94
CA HIS A 133 -3.44 7.18 7.16
C HIS A 133 -4.84 7.72 7.48
N ASP A 134 -4.95 9.00 7.83
CA ASP A 134 -6.24 9.64 8.12
C ASP A 134 -6.96 10.21 6.88
N LEU A 135 -6.33 10.08 5.71
CA LEU A 135 -6.84 10.49 4.40
C LEU A 135 -6.88 12.01 4.19
N VAL A 136 -6.14 12.75 5.01
CA VAL A 136 -5.87 14.17 4.89
C VAL A 136 -4.37 14.35 4.63
N PHE A 137 -4.00 15.48 4.03
CA PHE A 137 -2.60 15.86 3.85
C PHE A 137 -2.31 17.09 4.71
N GLU A 138 -1.68 16.91 5.87
CA GLU A 138 -1.41 17.98 6.83
C GLU A 138 -0.16 18.80 6.47
N PRO A 139 0.00 20.00 7.05
CA PRO A 139 1.28 20.71 7.03
C PRO A 139 2.45 19.92 7.62
N GLY A 140 2.21 18.95 8.52
CA GLY A 140 3.24 18.07 9.08
C GLY A 140 3.74 17.00 8.10
N GLU A 141 3.03 16.81 7.00
CA GLU A 141 3.25 15.77 6.01
C GLU A 141 3.85 16.32 4.71
N GLU A 142 4.02 17.64 4.62
CA GLU A 142 4.70 18.30 3.51
C GLU A 142 6.21 17.97 3.57
N VAL A 143 6.66 17.09 2.68
CA VAL A 143 8.06 16.63 2.62
C VAL A 143 8.91 17.46 1.65
N LEU A 144 8.29 18.19 0.72
CA LEU A 144 8.96 19.07 -0.23
C LEU A 144 8.14 20.34 -0.47
N ASN A 145 8.83 21.48 -0.57
CA ASN A 145 8.28 22.77 -0.96
C ASN A 145 9.37 23.58 -1.65
N ALA A 146 9.30 23.68 -2.98
CA ALA A 146 10.35 24.28 -3.79
C ALA A 146 9.77 25.08 -4.95
N GLN A 147 10.52 26.08 -5.41
CA GLN A 147 10.20 26.87 -6.58
C GLN A 147 11.36 26.83 -7.58
N THR A 148 11.06 26.91 -8.86
CA THR A 148 12.04 27.05 -9.93
C THR A 148 11.48 27.92 -11.05
N ASN A 149 12.35 28.58 -11.80
CA ASN A 149 12.02 29.24 -13.05
C ASN A 149 12.85 28.68 -14.22
N ALA A 150 13.62 27.63 -13.96
CA ALA A 150 14.43 26.95 -14.95
C ALA A 150 13.66 25.75 -15.51
N PRO A 151 13.60 25.58 -16.84
CA PRO A 151 12.96 24.43 -17.46
C PRO A 151 13.80 23.16 -17.26
N TYR A 152 13.16 22.01 -17.11
CA TYR A 152 13.82 20.71 -16.89
C TYR A 152 14.84 20.74 -15.74
N TYR A 153 14.55 21.49 -14.69
CA TYR A 153 15.42 21.61 -13.54
C TYR A 153 15.16 20.46 -12.57
N SER A 154 16.20 19.71 -12.23
CA SER A 154 16.13 18.67 -11.22
C SER A 154 16.50 19.22 -9.84
N PHE A 155 15.67 18.92 -8.84
CA PHE A 155 15.85 19.34 -7.45
C PHE A 155 15.23 18.31 -6.51
N GLY A 156 15.76 18.24 -5.29
CA GLY A 156 15.37 17.19 -4.37
C GLY A 156 15.70 17.48 -2.91
N VAL A 157 15.23 16.58 -2.05
CA VAL A 157 15.34 16.66 -0.60
C VAL A 157 15.51 15.26 -0.01
N SER A 158 16.23 15.17 1.11
CA SER A 158 16.24 13.95 1.92
C SER A 158 14.97 13.92 2.79
N VAL A 159 14.08 12.98 2.51
CA VAL A 159 12.85 12.73 3.28
C VAL A 159 13.16 11.71 4.36
N THR A 160 12.85 12.01 5.61
CA THR A 160 12.93 11.06 6.73
C THR A 160 11.54 10.60 7.07
N ILE A 161 11.32 9.28 7.06
CA ILE A 161 10.03 8.70 7.43
C ILE A 161 9.91 8.74 8.95
N PRO A 162 8.84 9.33 9.51
CA PRO A 162 8.63 9.35 10.95
C PRO A 162 8.70 7.95 11.54
N VAL A 163 9.26 7.83 12.75
CA VAL A 163 9.39 6.54 13.45
C VAL A 163 8.03 5.97 13.89
N ASP A 164 7.03 6.83 13.98
CA ASP A 164 5.65 6.56 14.35
C ASP A 164 4.69 6.57 13.16
N ALA A 165 5.21 6.61 11.92
CA ALA A 165 4.39 6.46 10.73
C ALA A 165 3.63 5.13 10.76
N ALA A 166 2.35 5.17 10.40
CA ALA A 166 1.49 4.00 10.37
C ALA A 166 1.98 3.00 9.30
N ALA A 167 1.96 1.71 9.61
CA ALA A 167 2.29 0.69 8.61
C ALA A 167 1.12 0.45 7.66
N GLY A 168 1.40 0.24 6.37
CA GLY A 168 0.37 0.04 5.36
C GLY A 168 0.59 0.84 4.08
N TYR A 169 -0.36 0.67 3.18
CA TYR A 169 -0.46 1.48 1.96
C TYR A 169 -1.09 2.83 2.28
N THR A 170 -0.50 3.89 1.75
CA THR A 170 -0.95 5.28 1.89
C THR A 170 -0.67 6.10 0.62
N GLY A 171 -1.21 7.31 0.56
CA GLY A 171 -1.04 8.24 -0.55
C GLY A 171 0.22 9.10 -0.44
N MET A 172 0.90 9.29 -1.57
CA MET A 172 1.81 10.42 -1.78
C MET A 172 1.25 11.29 -2.88
N ARG A 173 1.24 12.62 -2.67
CA ARG A 173 0.79 13.58 -3.66
C ARG A 173 1.93 14.49 -4.09
N VAL A 174 2.16 14.59 -5.40
CA VAL A 174 3.09 15.54 -6.02
C VAL A 174 2.27 16.58 -6.77
N ARG A 175 2.52 17.87 -6.51
CA ARG A 175 1.83 18.96 -7.19
C ARG A 175 2.79 19.97 -7.77
N ASN A 176 2.44 20.47 -8.95
CA ASN A 176 2.96 21.69 -9.57
C ASN A 176 1.85 22.73 -9.69
N VAL A 177 2.14 23.99 -9.36
CA VAL A 177 1.25 25.14 -9.60
C VAL A 177 2.07 26.31 -10.10
N TYR A 178 1.63 26.90 -11.21
CA TYR A 178 2.24 28.11 -11.78
C TYR A 178 1.97 29.34 -10.91
N ASN A 179 3.05 30.03 -10.53
CA ASN A 179 3.07 31.37 -9.95
C ASN A 179 2.17 31.57 -8.71
N ASP A 180 2.00 30.50 -7.92
CA ASP A 180 1.36 30.54 -6.60
C ASP A 180 2.08 29.57 -5.65
N ALA A 181 2.57 30.08 -4.53
CA ALA A 181 3.25 29.30 -3.48
C ALA A 181 2.30 28.85 -2.35
N SER A 182 1.07 29.37 -2.36
CA SER A 182 0.11 29.30 -1.25
C SER A 182 -0.90 28.17 -1.40
N PHE A 183 -0.74 27.35 -2.43
CA PHE A 183 -1.64 26.23 -2.68
C PHE A 183 -1.52 25.15 -1.60
N THR A 184 -2.63 24.44 -1.43
CA THR A 184 -2.82 23.33 -0.48
C THR A 184 -2.88 22.02 -1.25
N PRO A 185 -2.89 20.84 -0.63
CA PRO A 185 -3.11 19.57 -1.34
C PRO A 185 -4.40 19.51 -2.16
N CYS A 186 -5.43 20.28 -1.78
CA CYS A 186 -6.78 20.18 -2.34
C CYS A 186 -7.24 21.38 -3.18
N SER A 187 -6.49 22.50 -3.17
CA SER A 187 -6.96 23.74 -3.82
C SER A 187 -7.00 23.62 -5.34
N SER A 188 -8.00 24.25 -5.95
CA SER A 188 -8.12 24.42 -7.40
C SER A 188 -7.22 25.55 -7.90
N HIS A 189 -6.61 25.35 -9.07
CA HIS A 189 -5.78 26.36 -9.74
C HIS A 189 -6.10 26.45 -11.23
N ASN A 190 -5.43 27.36 -11.94
CA ASN A 190 -5.61 27.46 -13.38
C ASN A 190 -4.61 26.56 -14.13
N TYR A 191 -3.33 26.72 -13.84
CA TYR A 191 -2.23 26.06 -14.53
C TYR A 191 -1.44 25.21 -13.54
N GLY A 192 -0.97 24.05 -13.99
CA GLY A 192 -0.21 23.10 -13.19
C GLY A 192 -0.69 21.66 -13.36
N GLU A 193 -0.15 20.80 -12.51
CA GLU A 193 -0.37 19.36 -12.54
C GLU A 193 -0.39 18.76 -11.13
N THR A 194 -1.06 17.62 -10.98
CA THR A 194 -1.05 16.81 -9.78
C THR A 194 -0.93 15.34 -10.18
N GLU A 195 0.02 14.67 -9.55
CA GLU A 195 0.24 13.24 -9.68
C GLU A 195 0.13 12.60 -8.29
N ASP A 196 -0.75 11.63 -8.15
CA ASP A 196 -0.87 10.83 -6.93
C ASP A 196 -0.23 9.45 -7.11
N TYR A 197 0.50 9.02 -6.10
CA TYR A 197 1.30 7.80 -6.06
C TYR A 197 0.99 6.97 -4.82
N THR A 198 1.35 5.68 -4.85
CA THR A 198 1.20 4.77 -3.72
C THR A 198 2.51 4.65 -2.94
N VAL A 199 2.44 4.74 -1.61
CA VAL A 199 3.55 4.43 -0.70
C VAL A 199 3.15 3.27 0.20
N LEU A 200 4.05 2.33 0.41
CA LEU A 200 3.96 1.28 1.41
C LEU A 200 4.94 1.59 2.55
N ILE A 201 4.42 1.86 3.74
CA ILE A 201 5.23 2.11 4.94
C ILE A 201 5.35 0.79 5.72
N GLN A 202 6.59 0.40 6.01
CA GLN A 202 6.95 -0.68 6.92
C GLN A 202 7.44 -0.07 8.25
N ASN A 203 6.96 -0.54 9.38
CA ASN A 203 7.44 -0.13 10.71
C ASN A 203 8.09 -1.28 11.50
N GLY A 204 8.36 -2.39 10.81
CA GLY A 204 9.01 -3.57 11.37
C GLY A 204 8.07 -4.70 11.75
N LEU A 205 6.73 -4.55 11.75
CA LEU A 205 5.79 -5.65 12.06
C LEU A 205 4.36 -5.40 11.50
N PRO A 206 3.64 -6.42 11.00
CA PRO A 206 4.15 -7.58 10.26
C PRO A 206 4.60 -7.16 8.85
N CYS A 207 5.36 -8.01 8.14
CA CYS A 207 5.73 -7.73 6.76
C CYS A 207 4.50 -7.55 5.86
N ILE A 208 4.31 -6.35 5.32
CA ILE A 208 3.21 -6.07 4.40
C ILE A 208 3.73 -6.31 2.98
N PRO A 209 3.14 -7.23 2.20
CA PRO A 209 3.63 -7.51 0.87
C PRO A 209 3.36 -6.32 -0.06
N LEU A 210 4.36 -5.96 -0.86
CA LEU A 210 4.13 -5.13 -2.03
C LEU A 210 3.43 -5.98 -3.11
N SER A 211 2.20 -5.64 -3.45
CA SER A 211 1.43 -6.27 -4.53
C SER A 211 1.26 -5.29 -5.68
N TRP A 212 1.63 -5.73 -6.87
CA TRP A 212 1.66 -4.87 -8.06
C TRP A 212 0.32 -4.72 -8.76
N PHE A 213 -0.62 -5.65 -8.53
CA PHE A 213 -1.93 -5.68 -9.18
C PHE A 213 -3.10 -5.79 -8.19
N GLY A 214 -2.81 -5.79 -6.88
CA GLY A 214 -3.82 -5.88 -5.84
C GLY A 214 -4.72 -7.11 -6.00
N GLY A 215 -5.99 -6.97 -5.59
CA GLY A 215 -7.03 -7.99 -5.81
C GLY A 215 -7.85 -7.77 -7.09
N HIS A 216 -7.41 -6.91 -8.00
CA HIS A 216 -8.23 -6.37 -9.10
C HIS A 216 -8.81 -7.45 -10.04
N ASP A 217 -8.06 -8.51 -10.32
CA ASP A 217 -8.51 -9.60 -11.20
C ASP A 217 -9.34 -10.68 -10.47
N GLY A 218 -9.61 -10.49 -9.19
CA GLY A 218 -10.31 -11.47 -8.36
C GLY A 218 -9.38 -12.36 -7.52
N ASP A 219 -8.09 -12.07 -7.53
CA ASP A 219 -7.03 -12.86 -6.92
C ASP A 219 -6.85 -12.50 -5.43
N TYR A 220 -7.86 -12.81 -4.62
CA TYR A 220 -7.85 -12.52 -3.18
C TYR A 220 -8.60 -13.59 -2.37
N ALA A 221 -8.31 -13.68 -1.08
CA ALA A 221 -9.11 -14.51 -0.17
C ALA A 221 -10.41 -13.78 0.18
N SER A 222 -11.57 -14.36 -0.17
CA SER A 222 -12.88 -13.75 0.06
C SER A 222 -13.42 -13.97 1.46
N ALA A 223 -12.97 -15.02 2.16
CA ALA A 223 -13.33 -15.26 3.55
C ALA A 223 -12.28 -16.09 4.28
N VAL A 224 -12.22 -15.92 5.59
CA VAL A 224 -11.36 -16.67 6.50
C VAL A 224 -12.14 -17.00 7.76
N THR A 225 -12.00 -18.23 8.27
CA THR A 225 -12.43 -18.59 9.61
C THR A 225 -11.32 -19.33 10.35
N VAL A 226 -11.18 -19.08 11.66
CA VAL A 226 -10.32 -19.87 12.55
C VAL A 226 -10.81 -19.75 14.00
N GLY A 227 -11.15 -20.88 14.63
CA GLY A 227 -11.78 -20.85 15.96
C GLY A 227 -13.09 -20.06 15.94
N ASP A 228 -13.17 -18.96 16.70
CA ASP A 228 -14.30 -18.02 16.71
C ASP A 228 -14.12 -16.79 15.81
N LEU A 229 -12.96 -16.62 15.16
CA LEU A 229 -12.78 -15.61 14.12
C LEU A 229 -13.50 -16.04 12.84
N ALA A 230 -14.30 -15.13 12.31
CA ALA A 230 -14.89 -15.24 10.98
C ALA A 230 -14.84 -13.88 10.29
N TYR A 231 -14.27 -13.85 9.09
CA TYR A 231 -14.18 -12.67 8.25
C TYR A 231 -14.66 -12.98 6.84
N THR A 232 -15.38 -12.04 6.25
CA THR A 232 -15.79 -12.09 4.84
C THR A 232 -15.57 -10.72 4.23
N GLN A 233 -14.86 -10.72 3.11
CA GLN A 233 -14.57 -9.52 2.33
C GLN A 233 -15.86 -9.00 1.69
N ALA A 234 -16.18 -7.72 1.91
CA ALA A 234 -17.42 -7.12 1.41
C ALA A 234 -17.37 -6.78 -0.09
N SER A 235 -16.18 -6.44 -0.60
CA SER A 235 -15.91 -6.04 -1.99
C SER A 235 -14.48 -6.37 -2.37
N THR A 236 -14.17 -6.43 -3.66
CA THR A 236 -12.78 -6.61 -4.14
C THR A 236 -11.81 -5.67 -3.41
N PRO A 237 -10.76 -6.20 -2.74
CA PRO A 237 -9.73 -5.37 -2.14
C PRO A 237 -8.99 -4.58 -3.22
N VAL A 238 -8.77 -3.29 -2.95
CA VAL A 238 -8.02 -2.42 -3.88
C VAL A 238 -6.51 -2.59 -3.72
N HIS A 239 -6.06 -3.02 -2.55
CA HIS A 239 -4.66 -3.35 -2.30
C HIS A 239 -4.49 -4.85 -2.17
N GLY A 240 -3.28 -5.36 -2.42
CA GLY A 240 -2.95 -6.76 -2.15
C GLY A 240 -2.76 -7.07 -0.67
N TYR A 241 -3.07 -6.11 0.21
CA TYR A 241 -3.04 -6.26 1.65
C TYR A 241 -4.27 -5.60 2.26
N THR A 242 -4.93 -6.33 3.15
CA THR A 242 -6.01 -5.82 4.00
C THR A 242 -5.67 -6.21 5.43
N SER A 243 -5.43 -5.22 6.30
CA SER A 243 -5.28 -5.50 7.73
C SER A 243 -6.65 -5.77 8.36
N ARG A 244 -6.72 -6.84 9.17
CA ARG A 244 -7.86 -7.15 10.04
C ARG A 244 -7.40 -7.43 11.47
N MET A 245 -6.36 -6.70 11.92
CA MET A 245 -5.87 -6.76 13.32
C MET A 245 -6.93 -6.30 14.34
N ASP A 246 -8.03 -5.67 13.89
CA ASP A 246 -9.22 -5.40 14.69
C ASP A 246 -10.01 -6.67 15.05
N LEU A 247 -9.80 -7.76 14.31
CA LEU A 247 -10.39 -9.07 14.54
C LEU A 247 -9.36 -10.02 15.16
N GLY A 248 -9.86 -11.03 15.86
CA GLY A 248 -9.01 -12.06 16.43
C GLY A 248 -9.78 -13.27 16.92
N THR A 249 -9.04 -14.34 17.21
CA THR A 249 -9.53 -15.57 17.84
C THR A 249 -8.62 -15.93 19.01
N HIS A 250 -9.15 -16.60 20.03
CA HIS A 250 -8.33 -17.08 21.15
C HIS A 250 -7.83 -18.49 20.88
N LEU A 251 -6.51 -18.64 20.77
CA LEU A 251 -5.86 -19.92 20.51
C LEU A 251 -5.07 -20.38 21.74
N ARG A 252 -4.96 -21.71 21.92
CA ARG A 252 -4.18 -22.33 23.01
C ARG A 252 -3.02 -23.12 22.44
N ARG A 253 -1.84 -22.98 23.06
CA ARG A 253 -0.67 -23.81 22.76
C ARG A 253 -0.98 -25.31 22.78
N GLY A 254 -0.37 -26.05 21.87
CA GLY A 254 -0.56 -27.49 21.73
C GLY A 254 -1.96 -27.90 21.27
N THR A 255 -2.79 -26.95 20.79
CA THR A 255 -4.13 -27.24 20.27
C THR A 255 -4.19 -27.11 18.76
N THR A 256 -5.11 -27.87 18.17
CA THR A 256 -5.44 -27.78 16.75
C THR A 256 -6.81 -27.13 16.60
N ASN A 257 -6.91 -26.17 15.69
CA ASN A 257 -8.12 -25.40 15.41
C ASN A 257 -8.48 -25.56 13.94
N ALA A 258 -9.75 -25.79 13.65
CA ALA A 258 -10.23 -25.80 12.27
C ALA A 258 -10.09 -24.40 11.68
N MET A 259 -9.60 -24.33 10.44
CA MET A 259 -9.49 -23.12 9.66
C MET A 259 -10.10 -23.34 8.28
N GLN A 260 -10.69 -22.29 7.72
CA GLN A 260 -11.17 -22.29 6.35
C GLN A 260 -10.78 -20.99 5.67
N ILE A 261 -10.33 -21.09 4.42
CA ILE A 261 -10.07 -19.96 3.52
C ILE A 261 -10.96 -20.15 2.31
N VAL A 262 -11.57 -19.08 1.80
CA VAL A 262 -12.39 -19.12 0.60
C VAL A 262 -11.72 -18.29 -0.48
N SER A 263 -11.54 -18.86 -1.67
CA SER A 263 -10.96 -18.13 -2.81
C SER A 263 -11.84 -16.98 -3.29
N GLY A 264 -11.27 -16.09 -4.08
CA GLY A 264 -11.96 -14.98 -4.72
C GLY A 264 -12.70 -15.41 -6.00
N PRO A 265 -13.13 -14.46 -6.83
CA PRO A 265 -13.82 -14.74 -8.08
C PRO A 265 -12.92 -15.30 -9.20
N TYR A 266 -11.59 -15.14 -9.13
CA TYR A 266 -10.70 -15.77 -10.09
C TYR A 266 -10.57 -17.28 -9.82
N ALA A 267 -10.40 -18.05 -10.89
CA ALA A 267 -10.24 -19.50 -10.77
C ALA A 267 -8.76 -19.86 -10.88
N SER A 268 -8.23 -20.57 -9.89
CA SER A 268 -6.80 -20.93 -9.72
C SER A 268 -5.95 -19.87 -9.04
N ASP A 269 -6.08 -19.79 -7.72
CA ASP A 269 -5.19 -19.03 -6.84
C ASP A 269 -4.36 -19.95 -5.94
N TYR A 270 -3.18 -19.48 -5.55
CA TYR A 270 -2.37 -20.11 -4.51
C TYR A 270 -2.54 -19.33 -3.20
N PHE A 271 -2.83 -20.07 -2.13
CA PHE A 271 -2.95 -19.53 -0.79
C PHE A 271 -1.85 -20.11 0.07
N ILE A 272 -1.12 -19.23 0.75
CA ILE A 272 -0.28 -19.62 1.87
C ILE A 272 -0.82 -18.96 3.13
N VAL A 273 -0.73 -19.69 4.23
CA VAL A 273 -1.10 -19.24 5.56
C VAL A 273 0.14 -19.25 6.43
N TRP A 274 0.37 -18.14 7.11
CA TRP A 274 1.40 -18.04 8.14
C TRP A 274 0.81 -17.56 9.47
N ALA A 275 1.57 -17.79 10.54
CA ALA A 275 1.33 -17.23 11.86
C ALA A 275 2.67 -16.95 12.52
N ASP A 276 2.85 -15.73 13.03
CA ASP A 276 4.04 -15.31 13.75
C ASP A 276 3.94 -15.85 15.18
N TRP A 277 4.62 -16.96 15.44
CA TRP A 277 4.53 -17.64 16.74
C TRP A 277 5.49 -17.07 17.76
N ASN A 278 6.53 -16.37 17.33
CA ASN A 278 7.65 -15.97 18.17
C ASN A 278 7.67 -14.45 18.45
N HIS A 279 6.75 -13.69 17.85
CA HIS A 279 6.55 -12.25 17.94
C HIS A 279 7.76 -11.42 17.49
N ASP A 280 8.52 -11.91 16.51
CA ASP A 280 9.55 -11.11 15.83
C ASP A 280 9.03 -10.42 14.57
N GLY A 281 7.80 -10.77 14.17
CA GLY A 281 7.00 -10.30 13.04
C GLY A 281 7.69 -10.27 11.69
N ASP A 282 8.55 -11.24 11.47
CA ASP A 282 8.64 -11.87 10.16
C ASP A 282 7.80 -13.16 10.11
N PHE A 283 7.85 -13.88 8.98
CA PHE A 283 7.18 -15.18 8.79
C PHE A 283 8.17 -16.22 8.25
N ASP A 284 9.45 -16.09 8.61
CA ASP A 284 10.56 -16.86 8.02
C ASP A 284 10.88 -18.13 8.83
N ASP A 285 10.29 -18.31 10.01
CA ASP A 285 10.55 -19.48 10.84
C ASP A 285 9.90 -20.76 10.29
N ALA A 286 10.57 -21.88 10.55
CA ALA A 286 10.21 -23.18 9.98
C ALA A 286 8.81 -23.69 10.40
N ASP A 287 8.24 -23.18 11.50
CA ASP A 287 6.93 -23.56 12.02
C ASP A 287 5.84 -22.50 11.82
N GLU A 288 6.13 -21.40 11.12
CA GLU A 288 5.19 -20.32 10.90
C GLU A 288 4.30 -20.55 9.68
N MET A 289 4.79 -21.25 8.66
CA MET A 289 3.95 -21.67 7.53
C MET A 289 2.98 -22.79 7.95
N ILE A 290 1.69 -22.48 7.98
CA ILE A 290 0.61 -23.38 8.38
C ILE A 290 0.12 -24.23 7.21
N ASP A 291 -0.08 -23.62 6.03
CA ASP A 291 -0.66 -24.30 4.88
C ASP A 291 -0.24 -23.66 3.57
N TYR A 292 -0.24 -24.47 2.51
CA TYR A 292 -0.05 -24.04 1.12
C TYR A 292 -0.95 -24.86 0.20
N ALA A 293 -1.89 -24.18 -0.47
CA ALA A 293 -2.88 -24.84 -1.31
C ALA A 293 -3.18 -24.06 -2.58
N GLN A 294 -3.42 -24.79 -3.68
CA GLN A 294 -4.00 -24.23 -4.90
C GLN A 294 -5.51 -24.46 -4.92
N ILE A 295 -6.29 -23.40 -5.07
CA ILE A 295 -7.76 -23.47 -5.18
C ILE A 295 -8.16 -23.16 -6.63
N ASN A 296 -8.56 -24.19 -7.37
CA ASN A 296 -8.81 -24.15 -8.82
C ASN A 296 -10.23 -23.71 -9.21
N ALA A 297 -10.95 -23.02 -8.33
CA ALA A 297 -12.33 -22.60 -8.57
C ALA A 297 -12.67 -21.35 -7.76
N ALA A 298 -13.55 -20.52 -8.32
CA ALA A 298 -14.02 -19.29 -7.70
C ALA A 298 -14.85 -19.58 -6.43
N PHE A 299 -14.73 -18.73 -5.41
CA PHE A 299 -15.48 -18.79 -4.15
C PHE A 299 -15.50 -20.18 -3.50
N THR A 300 -14.40 -20.90 -3.61
CA THR A 300 -14.31 -22.29 -3.18
C THR A 300 -13.65 -22.37 -1.81
N PRO A 301 -14.32 -22.97 -0.81
CA PRO A 301 -13.73 -23.17 0.50
C PRO A 301 -12.62 -24.23 0.48
N HIS A 302 -11.47 -23.88 1.04
CA HIS A 302 -10.38 -24.75 1.39
C HIS A 302 -10.34 -24.90 2.91
N ASN A 303 -10.51 -26.14 3.39
CA ASN A 303 -10.48 -26.44 4.82
C ASN A 303 -9.09 -26.93 5.19
N THR A 304 -8.56 -26.38 6.28
CA THR A 304 -7.26 -26.74 6.83
C THR A 304 -7.30 -26.75 8.35
N VAL A 305 -6.17 -27.05 8.97
CA VAL A 305 -6.01 -27.08 10.42
C VAL A 305 -4.83 -26.21 10.83
N LEU A 306 -5.09 -25.28 11.74
CA LEU A 306 -4.04 -24.52 12.39
C LEU A 306 -3.64 -25.25 13.67
N SER A 307 -2.38 -25.67 13.74
CA SER A 307 -1.79 -26.26 14.96
C SER A 307 -0.93 -25.22 15.66
N VAL A 308 -1.26 -24.90 16.91
CA VAL A 308 -0.51 -23.91 17.71
C VAL A 308 0.68 -24.61 18.36
N PRO A 309 1.92 -24.19 18.08
CA PRO A 309 3.10 -24.80 18.70
C PRO A 309 3.12 -24.65 20.23
N ASP A 310 3.78 -25.57 20.92
CA ASP A 310 3.93 -25.52 22.39
C ASP A 310 4.82 -24.36 22.85
N HIS A 311 5.72 -23.90 21.98
CA HIS A 311 6.64 -22.80 22.24
C HIS A 311 6.13 -21.42 21.80
N ALA A 312 5.01 -21.34 21.09
CA ALA A 312 4.44 -20.08 20.60
C ALA A 312 4.29 -19.07 21.74
N LEU A 313 4.79 -17.84 21.62
CA LEU A 313 4.70 -16.83 22.68
C LEU A 313 3.25 -16.51 23.03
N VAL A 314 3.05 -16.02 24.26
CA VAL A 314 1.71 -15.62 24.71
C VAL A 314 1.56 -14.13 24.50
N GLY A 315 0.53 -13.73 23.74
CA GLY A 315 0.14 -12.35 23.56
C GLY A 315 -0.58 -12.14 22.23
N TYR A 316 -0.85 -10.88 21.91
CA TYR A 316 -1.29 -10.51 20.57
C TYR A 316 -0.08 -10.58 19.63
N THR A 317 -0.28 -11.19 18.47
CA THR A 317 0.60 -11.15 17.30
C THR A 317 -0.21 -10.58 16.13
#